data_AF-A0A8H3XD98-F1
#
_entry.id   AF-A0A8H3XD98-F1
#
_cell.length_a   1.000
_cell.length_b   1.000
_cell.length_c   1.000
_cell.angle_alpha   90.00
_cell.angle_beta   90.00
_cell.angle_gamma   90.00
#
_symmetry.space_group_name_H-M   'P 1'
#
loop_
_entity.id
_entity.type
_entity.pdbx_description
1 polymer ?
#
loop_
_entity_poly.entity_id
_entity_poly.type
_entity_poly.pdbx_seq_one_letter_code
_entity_poly.pdbx_strand_id
1 'polypeptide(L)'
;MIDNSDNTNLYKHLLIEESSDVDDAGAHVCKSGFTTHVVCGEVTETNVESSFKASNGRTYITREMIRTDIINMGGDSGGPVFSYSPIKLPYVSVVGITIAGDESKTDYIPLSVILRITKLSYNLSIIVTPQ
;
A
#
# COMPACT_ATOMS: atom_id res chain seq x y z
N MET A 1 -2.77 -2.23 12.18
CA MET A 1 -1.41 -1.76 12.53
C MET A 1 -0.47 -2.23 11.44
N ILE A 2 0.46 -1.39 10.99
CA ILE A 2 1.54 -1.79 10.07
C ILE A 2 2.80 -2.01 10.91
N ASP A 3 3.41 -3.19 10.76
CA ASP A 3 4.70 -3.49 11.37
C ASP A 3 5.83 -2.87 10.53
N ASN A 4 6.67 -2.09 11.21
CA ASN A 4 7.80 -1.35 10.68
C ASN A 4 9.00 -1.50 11.64
N SER A 5 9.09 -2.65 12.31
CA SER A 5 10.12 -2.97 13.30
C SER A 5 11.53 -3.14 12.71
N ASP A 6 11.61 -3.27 11.40
CA ASP A 6 12.81 -3.28 10.56
C ASP A 6 13.41 -1.89 10.34
N ASN A 7 12.64 -0.81 10.56
CA ASN A 7 13.13 0.55 10.44
C ASN A 7 13.68 1.08 11.79
N THR A 8 14.94 1.49 11.80
CA THR A 8 15.63 1.96 13.01
C THR A 8 15.30 3.41 13.39
N ASN A 9 14.75 4.21 12.48
CA ASN A 9 14.56 5.65 12.65
C ASN A 9 13.08 6.07 12.71
N LEU A 10 12.14 5.19 12.32
CA LEU A 10 10.71 5.44 12.34
C LEU A 10 10.01 4.63 13.43
N TYR A 11 8.77 5.01 13.74
CA TYR A 11 7.92 4.27 14.66
C TYR A 11 7.84 2.79 14.26
N LYS A 12 8.17 1.88 15.18
CA LYS A 12 8.14 0.42 14.95
C LYS A 12 6.76 -0.09 14.56
N HIS A 13 5.71 0.60 15.02
CA HIS A 13 4.34 0.28 14.73
C HIS A 13 3.61 1.54 14.28
N LEU A 14 3.01 1.49 13.10
CA LEU A 14 2.14 2.55 12.58
C LEU A 14 0.68 2.18 12.84
N LEU A 15 -0.04 3.11 13.44
CA LEU A 15 -1.44 2.95 13.83
C LEU A 15 -2.32 3.38 12.66
N ILE A 16 -3.26 2.53 12.26
CA ILE A 16 -4.18 2.86 11.17
C ILE A 16 -5.32 3.66 11.80
N GLU A 17 -5.37 4.96 11.55
CA GLU A 17 -6.45 5.85 12.03
C GLU A 17 -7.62 5.85 11.07
N GLU A 18 -7.32 5.84 9.78
CA GLU A 18 -8.31 5.98 8.74
C GLU A 18 -7.94 5.19 7.48
N SER A 19 -8.89 5.10 6.57
CA SER A 19 -8.72 4.50 5.27
C SER A 19 -9.18 5.50 4.21
N SER A 20 -8.30 5.85 3.29
CA SER A 20 -8.58 6.87 2.28
C SER A 20 -8.21 6.32 0.91
N ASP A 21 -8.97 6.68 -0.12
CA ASP A 21 -8.49 6.53 -1.48
C ASP A 21 -7.52 7.69 -1.79
N VAL A 22 -6.46 7.38 -2.53
CA VAL A 22 -5.56 8.36 -3.11
C VAL A 22 -5.64 8.14 -4.61
N ASP A 23 -6.20 9.08 -5.36
CA ASP A 23 -6.44 8.98 -6.81
C ASP A 23 -5.81 10.13 -7.61
N ASP A 24 -4.92 10.89 -6.98
CA ASP A 24 -4.21 12.01 -7.60
C ASP A 24 -2.76 11.65 -7.94
N ALA A 25 -2.35 11.94 -9.18
CA ALA A 25 -0.94 11.94 -9.55
C ALA A 25 -0.17 13.01 -8.76
N GLY A 26 1.03 12.67 -8.30
CA GLY A 26 1.86 13.48 -7.40
C GLY A 26 1.56 13.28 -5.92
N ALA A 27 0.56 12.47 -5.54
CA ALA A 27 0.27 12.21 -4.14
C ALA A 27 1.38 11.40 -3.48
N HIS A 28 1.85 11.85 -2.31
CA HIS A 28 2.87 11.15 -1.53
C HIS A 28 2.28 9.91 -0.86
N VAL A 29 2.93 8.76 -1.09
CA VAL A 29 2.56 7.48 -0.48
C VAL A 29 3.81 6.71 -0.09
N CYS A 30 3.64 5.78 0.84
CA CYS A 30 4.65 4.82 1.24
C CYS A 30 4.09 3.41 1.11
N LYS A 31 4.96 2.42 0.95
CA LYS A 31 4.62 1.02 1.21
C LYS A 31 5.49 0.45 2.32
N SER A 32 5.01 -0.62 2.94
CA SER A 32 5.84 -1.51 3.75
C SER A 32 5.90 -2.87 3.06
N GLY A 33 7.12 -3.36 2.79
CA GLY A 33 7.36 -4.66 2.17
C GLY A 33 8.45 -5.42 2.90
N PHE A 34 8.44 -6.76 2.81
CA PHE A 34 9.42 -7.60 3.49
C PHE A 34 10.85 -7.35 3.00
N THR A 35 11.02 -7.04 1.71
CA THR A 35 12.34 -6.96 1.07
C THR A 35 12.89 -5.55 1.07
N THR A 36 12.05 -4.56 0.74
CA THR A 36 12.50 -3.16 0.68
C THR A 36 12.27 -2.39 1.97
N HIS A 37 11.60 -2.99 2.96
CA HIS A 37 11.10 -2.29 4.14
C HIS A 37 10.17 -1.13 3.75
N VAL A 38 10.11 -0.07 4.57
CA VAL A 38 9.36 1.14 4.24
C VAL A 38 10.09 2.01 3.24
N VAL A 39 9.46 2.22 2.09
CA VAL A 39 9.92 3.14 1.04
C VAL A 39 8.76 4.01 0.59
N CYS A 40 9.05 5.28 0.32
CA CYS A 40 8.06 6.28 -0.05
C CYS A 40 8.42 6.93 -1.39
N GLY A 41 7.40 7.49 -2.03
CA GLY A 41 7.47 8.12 -3.35
C GLY A 41 6.14 8.78 -3.68
N GLU A 42 5.85 8.89 -4.97
CA GLU A 42 4.66 9.58 -5.47
C GLU A 42 3.86 8.68 -6.42
N VAL A 43 2.55 8.90 -6.44
CA VAL A 43 1.66 8.35 -7.46
C VAL A 43 2.01 8.96 -8.81
N THR A 44 2.28 8.13 -9.81
CA THR A 44 2.64 8.58 -11.16
C THR A 44 1.50 8.40 -12.16
N GLU A 45 0.63 7.41 -11.94
CA GLU A 45 -0.46 7.08 -12.85
C GLU A 45 -1.61 6.39 -12.12
N THR A 46 -2.85 6.66 -12.52
CA THR A 46 -4.07 6.03 -11.98
C THR A 46 -4.81 5.23 -13.04
N ASN A 47 -5.68 4.32 -12.59
CA ASN A 47 -6.44 3.40 -13.44
C ASN A 47 -5.56 2.57 -14.40
N VAL A 48 -4.43 2.09 -13.88
CA VAL A 48 -3.46 1.35 -14.69
C VAL A 48 -3.87 -0.12 -14.81
N GLU A 49 -3.54 -0.71 -15.96
CA GLU A 49 -3.59 -2.17 -16.13
C GLU A 49 -2.20 -2.73 -15.85
N SER A 50 -2.11 -3.67 -14.91
CA SER A 50 -0.88 -4.40 -14.61
C SER A 50 -1.07 -5.89 -14.85
N SER A 51 -0.05 -6.50 -15.44
CA SER A 51 -0.05 -7.94 -15.70
C SER A 51 1.08 -8.60 -14.93
N PHE A 52 0.78 -9.69 -14.23
CA PHE A 52 1.78 -10.49 -13.53
C PHE A 52 1.60 -11.96 -13.84
N LYS A 53 2.72 -12.67 -13.94
CA LYS A 53 2.76 -14.10 -14.22
C LYS A 53 2.87 -14.87 -12.92
N ALA A 54 1.88 -15.70 -12.62
CA ALA A 54 1.95 -16.60 -11.48
C ALA A 54 2.90 -17.77 -11.74
N SER A 55 3.33 -18.41 -10.65
CA SER A 55 4.22 -19.58 -10.67
C SER A 55 3.69 -20.75 -11.50
N ASN A 56 2.36 -20.87 -11.66
CA ASN A 56 1.72 -21.87 -12.51
C ASN A 56 1.71 -21.51 -14.01
N GLY A 57 2.38 -20.43 -14.40
CA GLY A 57 2.48 -19.96 -15.78
C GLY A 57 1.30 -19.12 -16.26
N ARG A 58 0.23 -18.96 -15.46
CA ARG A 58 -0.92 -18.11 -15.82
C ARG A 58 -0.56 -16.64 -15.68
N THR A 59 -0.97 -15.84 -16.65
CA THR A 59 -0.93 -14.38 -16.56
C THR A 59 -2.23 -13.87 -15.98
N TYR A 60 -2.14 -13.06 -14.93
CA TYR A 60 -3.26 -12.33 -14.36
C TYR A 60 -3.14 -10.88 -14.79
N ILE A 61 -4.28 -10.31 -15.18
CA ILE A 61 -4.41 -8.90 -15.55
C ILE A 61 -5.29 -8.26 -14.49
N THR A 62 -4.78 -7.23 -13.83
CA THR A 62 -5.50 -6.44 -12.83
C THR A 62 -5.64 -5.02 -13.37
N ARG A 63 -6.84 -4.47 -13.24
CA ARG A 63 -7.21 -3.13 -13.70
C ARG A 63 -7.53 -2.24 -12.51
N GLU A 64 -7.74 -0.95 -12.77
CA GLU A 64 -8.04 0.04 -11.73
C GLU A 64 -6.93 0.11 -10.67
N MET A 65 -5.68 -0.17 -11.08
CA MET A 65 -4.52 -0.07 -10.22
C MET A 65 -4.01 1.37 -10.16
N ILE A 66 -3.14 1.62 -9.20
CA ILE A 66 -2.39 2.86 -9.07
C ILE A 66 -0.91 2.55 -9.14
N ARG A 67 -0.18 3.30 -9.96
CA ARG A 67 1.27 3.19 -10.11
C ARG A 67 1.97 4.31 -9.37
N THR A 68 3.11 3.96 -8.80
CA THR A 68 4.03 4.87 -8.11
C THR A 68 5.44 4.71 -8.65
N ASP A 69 6.31 5.67 -8.38
CA ASP A 69 7.76 5.58 -8.62
C ASP A 69 8.53 4.84 -7.50
N ILE A 70 7.81 4.20 -6.57
CA ILE A 70 8.41 3.48 -5.45
C ILE A 70 8.99 2.16 -5.95
N ILE A 71 10.25 1.88 -5.61
CA ILE A 71 10.91 0.60 -5.87
C ILE A 71 10.14 -0.59 -5.28
N ASN A 72 9.98 -1.66 -6.07
CA ASN A 72 9.36 -2.92 -5.66
C ASN A 72 10.26 -4.11 -5.95
N MET A 73 10.38 -5.02 -4.97
CA MET A 73 11.12 -6.26 -5.13
C MET A 73 10.27 -7.47 -4.76
N GLY A 74 10.68 -8.65 -5.23
CA GLY A 74 10.06 -9.91 -4.81
C GLY A 74 10.07 -10.04 -3.29
N GLY A 75 8.91 -10.28 -2.69
CA GLY A 75 8.70 -10.29 -1.24
C GLY A 75 7.86 -9.12 -0.72
N ASP A 76 7.74 -8.02 -1.48
CA ASP A 76 6.90 -6.87 -1.09
C ASP A 76 5.42 -7.05 -1.46
N SER A 77 5.10 -7.98 -2.36
CA SER A 77 3.73 -8.30 -2.78
C SER A 77 2.84 -8.63 -1.58
N GLY A 78 1.66 -8.01 -1.53
CA GLY A 78 0.73 -8.10 -0.41
C GLY A 78 0.99 -7.08 0.71
N GLY A 79 2.08 -6.33 0.64
CA GLY A 79 2.41 -5.27 1.60
C GLY A 79 1.42 -4.10 1.56
N PRO A 80 1.17 -3.42 2.69
CA PRO A 80 0.27 -2.27 2.73
C PRO A 80 0.92 -1.06 2.07
N VAL A 81 0.08 -0.30 1.35
CA VAL A 81 0.38 1.06 0.90
C VAL A 81 -0.40 2.03 1.76
N PHE A 82 0.25 3.09 2.22
CA PHE A 82 -0.32 4.05 3.15
C PHE A 82 0.15 5.48 2.85
N SER A 83 -0.67 6.45 3.22
CA SER A 83 -0.30 7.86 3.31
C SER A 83 -0.19 8.26 4.77
N TYR A 84 0.54 9.33 5.06
CA TYR A 84 0.66 9.87 6.41
C TYR A 84 0.92 11.36 6.39
N SER A 85 0.58 12.02 7.49
CA SER A 85 1.02 13.38 7.77
C SER A 85 2.11 13.33 8.85
N PRO A 86 3.28 13.97 8.67
CA PRO A 86 4.36 13.93 9.65
C PRO A 86 3.93 14.38 11.05
N ILE A 87 3.00 15.34 11.15
CA ILE A 87 2.47 15.85 12.42
C ILE A 87 1.49 14.89 13.12
N LYS A 88 0.96 13.90 12.40
CA LYS A 88 0.02 12.89 12.92
C LYS A 88 0.69 11.55 13.25
N LEU A 89 1.98 11.37 12.97
CA LEU A 89 2.64 10.11 13.29
C LEU A 89 2.50 9.79 14.79
N PRO A 90 2.29 8.50 15.17
CA PRO A 90 2.40 7.29 14.35
C PRO A 90 1.12 6.90 13.58
N TYR A 91 0.12 7.77 13.48
CA TYR A 91 -1.12 7.49 12.76
C TYR A 91 -0.96 7.64 11.25
N VAL A 92 -1.49 6.67 10.50
CA VAL A 92 -1.41 6.58 9.04
C VAL A 92 -2.75 6.17 8.44
N SER A 93 -2.90 6.40 7.14
CA SER A 93 -4.08 6.05 6.37
C SER A 93 -3.73 4.97 5.37
N VAL A 94 -4.37 3.80 5.44
CA VAL A 94 -4.14 2.74 4.44
C VAL A 94 -4.89 3.09 3.17
N VAL A 95 -4.18 3.05 2.04
CA VAL A 95 -4.70 3.45 0.72
C VAL A 95 -4.76 2.28 -0.27
N GLY A 96 -4.05 1.19 0.00
CA GLY A 96 -4.10 0.02 -0.86
C GLY A 96 -3.15 -1.09 -0.47
N ILE A 97 -2.98 -2.05 -1.38
CA ILE A 97 -2.11 -3.22 -1.23
C ILE A 97 -1.23 -3.36 -2.47
N THR A 98 0.08 -3.52 -2.27
CA THR A 98 1.03 -3.78 -3.35
C THR A 98 0.74 -5.11 -4.03
N ILE A 99 0.62 -5.12 -5.36
CA ILE A 99 0.37 -6.35 -6.14
C ILE A 99 1.57 -6.69 -7.00
N ALA A 100 2.09 -5.70 -7.72
CA ALA A 100 3.14 -5.90 -8.71
C ALA A 100 4.08 -4.69 -8.74
N GLY A 101 5.18 -4.82 -9.49
CA GLY A 101 6.17 -3.75 -9.64
C GLY A 101 7.55 -4.32 -9.96
N ASP A 102 8.51 -3.43 -10.13
CA ASP A 102 9.91 -3.73 -10.36
C ASP A 102 10.79 -2.66 -9.67
N GLU A 103 12.10 -2.67 -9.96
CA GLU A 103 13.07 -1.79 -9.32
C GLU A 103 12.81 -0.28 -9.54
N SER A 104 11.90 0.07 -10.45
CA SER A 104 11.55 1.46 -10.80
C SER A 104 10.13 1.88 -10.42
N LYS A 105 9.26 0.94 -10.02
CA LYS A 105 7.84 1.23 -9.79
C LYS A 105 7.12 0.20 -8.94
N THR A 106 6.05 0.64 -8.29
CA THR A 106 5.10 -0.21 -7.59
C THR A 106 3.70 0.05 -8.12
N ASP A 107 2.99 -1.02 -8.51
CA ASP A 107 1.58 -1.01 -8.84
C ASP A 107 0.79 -1.62 -7.66
N TYR A 108 -0.13 -0.85 -7.09
CA TYR A 108 -0.99 -1.28 -5.99
C TYR A 108 -2.47 -1.25 -6.37
N ILE A 109 -3.26 -2.10 -5.74
CA ILE A 109 -4.72 -2.06 -5.87
C ILE A 109 -5.27 -1.12 -4.79
N PRO A 110 -6.03 -0.07 -5.15
CA PRO A 110 -6.54 0.88 -4.18
C PRO A 110 -7.61 0.23 -3.30
N LEU A 111 -7.75 0.76 -2.09
CA LEU A 111 -8.60 0.15 -1.07
C LEU A 111 -10.07 0.13 -1.48
N SER A 112 -10.60 1.19 -2.10
CA SER A 112 -11.96 1.20 -2.68
C SER A 112 -12.24 -0.01 -3.58
N VAL A 113 -11.29 -0.38 -4.44
CA VAL A 113 -11.43 -1.52 -5.34
C VAL A 113 -11.46 -2.82 -4.55
N ILE A 114 -10.56 -2.99 -3.58
CA ILE A 114 -10.56 -4.18 -2.68
C ILE A 114 -11.91 -4.32 -1.99
N LEU A 115 -12.40 -3.24 -1.38
CA LEU A 115 -13.64 -3.22 -0.59
C LEU A 115 -14.86 -3.52 -1.47
N ARG A 116 -14.91 -2.94 -2.66
CA ARG A 116 -15.96 -3.17 -3.66
C ARG A 116 -16.01 -4.64 -4.10
N ILE A 117 -14.86 -5.24 -4.40
CA ILE A 117 -14.79 -6.63 -4.89
C ILE A 117 -15.08 -7.63 -3.77
N THR A 118 -14.55 -7.40 -2.58
CA THR A 118 -14.72 -8.29 -1.42
C THR A 118 -16.08 -8.15 -0.75
N LYS A 119 -16.85 -7.10 -1.09
CA LYS A 119 -18.11 -6.72 -0.44
C LYS A 119 -17.94 -6.52 1.07
N LEU A 120 -16.75 -6.09 1.50
CA LEU A 120 -16.50 -5.74 2.88
C LEU A 120 -17.08 -4.35 3.16
N SER A 121 -18.07 -4.28 4.03
CA SER A 121 -18.53 -3.04 4.63
C SER A 121 -17.71 -2.78 5.89
N TYR A 122 -16.88 -1.74 5.88
CA TYR A 122 -16.05 -1.38 7.02
C TYR A 122 -16.79 -0.35 7.87
N ASN A 123 -17.36 -0.79 8.98
CA ASN A 123 -17.38 0.02 10.19
C ASN A 123 -16.05 -0.24 10.88
N LEU A 124 -14.99 0.49 10.49
CA LEU A 124 -13.68 0.35 11.10
C LEU A 124 -13.79 0.75 12.58
N SER A 125 -14.05 -0.22 13.44
CA SER A 125 -14.10 -0.01 14.88
C SER A 125 -12.66 -0.04 15.35
N ILE A 126 -12.09 1.13 15.62
CA ILE A 126 -10.72 1.27 16.13
C ILE A 126 -10.67 0.59 17.50
N ILE A 127 -10.11 -0.62 17.58
CA ILE A 127 -9.72 -1.23 18.85
C ILE A 127 -8.35 -0.67 19.19
N VAL A 128 -8.33 0.43 19.95
CA VAL A 128 -7.09 0.91 20.58
C VAL A 128 -6.76 -0.07 21.71
N THR A 129 -5.80 -0.97 21.48
CA THR A 129 -5.18 -1.73 22.58
C THR A 129 -4.18 -0.83 23.30
N PRO A 130 -4.35 -0.53 24.60
CA PRO A 130 -3.33 0.17 25.36
C PRO A 130 -2.05 -0.68 25.42
N GLN A 131 -0.90 -0.04 25.24
CA GLN A 131 0.43 -0.63 25.48
C GLN A 131 0.70 -0.76 26.98
#